data_AF-A0A1H5IRQ9-F1
#
_entry.id   AF-A0A1H5IRQ9-F1
#
_cell.length_a   1.000
_cell.length_b   1.000
_cell.length_c   1.000
_cell.angle_alpha   90.00
_cell.angle_beta   90.00
_cell.angle_gamma   90.00
#
_symmetry.space_group_name_H-M   'P 1'
#
loop_
_entity.id
_entity.type
_entity.pdbx_description
1 polymer ?
#
loop_
_entity_poly.entity_id
_entity_poly.type
_entity_poly.pdbx_seq_one_letter_code
_entity_poly.pdbx_strand_id
1 'polypeptide(L)' 'MASDIDVIIKKLEVQNEKLLGEARKRYDRFKKLADNPRSPVEKRGAERNMQIVLGTLADSQSKHKAILAKLNKLKTKR' A
#
# COMPACT_ATOMS: atom_id res chain seq x y z
N MET A 1 21.53 -21.43 -6.83
CA MET A 1 20.48 -21.41 -5.79
C MET A 1 20.20 -19.95 -5.42
N ALA A 2 18.94 -19.53 -5.32
CA ALA A 2 18.63 -18.18 -4.84
C ALA A 2 18.99 -18.07 -3.35
N SER A 3 19.56 -16.94 -2.92
CA SER A 3 19.85 -16.75 -1.49
C SER A 3 18.55 -16.57 -0.70
N ASP A 4 18.54 -16.91 0.59
CA ASP A 4 17.36 -16.70 1.46
C ASP A 4 16.87 -15.24 1.43
N ILE A 5 17.80 -14.29 1.25
CA ILE A 5 17.49 -12.86 1.12
C ILE A 5 16.69 -12.59 -0.17
N ASP A 6 17.03 -13.22 -1.29
CA ASP A 6 16.29 -13.07 -2.56
C ASP A 6 14.86 -13.63 -2.45
N VAL A 7 14.70 -14.75 -1.74
CA VAL A 7 13.37 -15.35 -1.48
C VAL A 7 12.51 -14.42 -0.62
N ILE A 8 13.09 -13.80 0.41
CA ILE A 8 12.39 -12.84 1.28
C ILE A 8 11.99 -11.59 0.50
N ILE A 9 12.89 -11.02 -0.31
CA ILE A 9 12.61 -9.85 -1.15
C ILE A 9 11.40 -10.14 -2.05
N LYS A 10 11.42 -11.26 -2.78
CA LYS A 10 10.32 -11.65 -3.67
C LYS A 10 8.99 -11.80 -2.94
N LYS A 11 9.00 -12.37 -1.72
CA LYS A 11 7.77 -12.49 -0.90
C LYS A 11 7.23 -11.11 -0.50
N LEU A 12 8.11 -10.19 -0.11
CA LEU A 12 7.72 -8.83 0.27
C LEU A 12 7.14 -8.07 -0.92
N GLU A 13 7.71 -8.20 -2.11
CA GLU A 13 7.19 -7.58 -3.34
C GLU A 13 5.77 -8.06 -3.65
N VAL A 14 5.53 -9.37 -3.62
CA VAL A 14 4.19 -9.95 -3.82
C VAL A 14 3.19 -9.46 -2.76
N GLN A 15 3.62 -9.34 -1.50
CA GLN A 15 2.77 -8.79 -0.43
C GLN A 15 2.45 -7.31 -0.69
N ASN A 16 3.42 -6.54 -1.16
CA ASN A 16 3.23 -5.12 -1.47
C ASN A 16 2.25 -4.91 -2.63
N GLU A 17 2.33 -5.71 -3.68
CA GLU A 17 1.38 -5.68 -4.81
C GLU A 17 -0.05 -5.99 -4.36
N LYS A 18 -0.23 -7.00 -3.48
CA LYS A 18 -1.55 -7.31 -2.90
C LYS A 18 -2.11 -6.12 -2.12
N LEU A 19 -1.28 -5.50 -1.28
CA LEU A 19 -1.67 -4.32 -0.49
C LEU A 19 -2.06 -3.15 -1.39
N LEU A 20 -1.30 -2.89 -2.45
CA LEU A 20 -1.62 -1.86 -3.47
C LEU A 20 -2.97 -2.15 -4.14
N GLY A 21 -3.21 -3.40 -4.54
CA GLY A 21 -4.47 -3.83 -5.14
C GLY A 21 -5.68 -3.64 -4.20
N GLU A 22 -5.53 -3.97 -2.91
CA GLU A 22 -6.57 -3.75 -1.91
C GLU A 22 -6.83 -2.27 -1.63
N ALA A 23 -5.78 -1.47 -1.51
CA ALA A 23 -5.88 -0.02 -1.32
C ALA A 23 -6.63 0.62 -2.50
N ARG A 24 -6.28 0.23 -3.74
CA ARG A 24 -6.99 0.69 -4.95
C ARG A 24 -8.47 0.35 -4.91
N LYS A 25 -8.83 -0.90 -4.61
CA LYS A 25 -10.24 -1.32 -4.48
C LYS A 25 -11.00 -0.55 -3.40
N ARG A 26 -10.36 -0.20 -2.28
CA ARG A 26 -10.97 0.62 -1.21
C ARG A 26 -11.15 2.07 -1.67
N TYR A 27 -10.10 2.65 -2.26
CA TYR A 27 -10.14 4.00 -2.79
C TYR A 27 -11.25 4.16 -3.86
N ASP A 28 -11.33 3.24 -4.82
CA ASP A 28 -12.35 3.28 -5.88
C ASP A 28 -13.77 3.18 -5.32
N ARG A 29 -13.98 2.40 -4.25
CA ARG A 29 -15.28 2.33 -3.56
C ARG A 29 -15.65 3.66 -2.92
N PHE A 30 -14.74 4.28 -2.19
CA PHE A 30 -15.02 5.60 -1.59
C PHE A 30 -15.15 6.69 -2.65
N LYS A 31 -14.37 6.65 -3.72
CA LYS A 31 -14.51 7.56 -4.84
C LYS A 31 -15.92 7.51 -5.45
N LYS A 32 -16.46 6.32 -5.69
CA LYS A 32 -17.85 6.16 -6.17
C LYS A 32 -18.88 6.81 -5.24
N LEU A 33 -18.67 6.72 -3.92
CA LEU A 33 -19.53 7.36 -2.91
C LEU A 33 -19.37 8.88 -2.87
N ALA A 34 -18.16 9.39 -3.10
CA ALA A 34 -17.88 10.82 -3.18
C ALA A 34 -18.42 11.44 -4.49
N ASP A 35 -18.40 10.68 -5.58
CA ASP A 35 -18.89 11.10 -6.90
C ASP A 35 -20.43 11.08 -6.97
N ASN A 36 -21.09 10.15 -6.26
CA ASN A 36 -22.56 10.03 -6.20
C ASN A 36 -23.10 10.01 -4.75
N PRO A 37 -22.95 11.11 -4.00
CA PRO A 37 -23.37 11.15 -2.60
C PRO A 37 -24.88 11.37 -2.46
N ARG A 38 -25.51 10.67 -1.52
CA ARG A 38 -26.89 10.89 -1.08
C ARG A 38 -27.02 12.09 -0.16
N SER A 39 -25.92 12.55 0.45
CA SER A 39 -25.89 13.74 1.30
C SER A 39 -24.50 14.38 1.36
N PRO A 40 -24.39 15.67 1.76
CA PRO A 40 -23.09 16.32 1.99
C PRO A 40 -22.24 15.62 3.05
N VAL A 41 -22.87 14.97 4.04
CA VAL A 41 -22.18 14.21 5.08
C VAL A 41 -21.53 12.95 4.48
N GLU A 42 -22.24 12.25 3.60
CA GLU A 42 -21.71 11.06 2.92
C GLU A 42 -20.53 11.43 2.00
N LYS A 43 -20.63 12.54 1.25
CA LYS A 43 -19.52 13.04 0.43
C LYS A 43 -18.26 13.27 1.26
N ARG A 44 -18.36 14.04 2.34
CA ARG A 44 -17.23 14.34 3.24
C ARG A 44 -16.68 13.09 3.90
N GLY A 45 -17.54 12.15 4.30
CA GLY A 45 -17.14 10.87 4.86
C GLY A 45 -16.34 10.03 3.86
N ALA A 46 -16.81 9.96 2.61
CA ALA A 46 -16.13 9.25 1.53
C ALA A 46 -14.75 9.87 1.20
N GLU A 47 -14.68 11.20 1.06
CA GLU A 47 -13.42 11.94 0.82
C GLU A 47 -12.42 11.73 1.95
N ARG A 48 -12.86 11.80 3.22
CA ARG A 48 -12.01 11.49 4.38
C ARG A 48 -11.48 10.06 4.33
N ASN A 49 -12.33 9.10 3.99
CA ASN A 49 -11.92 7.70 3.86
C ASN A 49 -10.92 7.48 2.72
N MET A 50 -11.07 8.20 1.60
CA MET A 50 -10.06 8.20 0.52
C MET A 50 -8.71 8.69 1.03
N GLN A 51 -8.68 9.79 1.80
CA GLN A 51 -7.44 10.31 2.41
C GLN A 51 -6.81 9.31 3.38
N ILE A 52 -7.60 8.64 4.21
CA ILE A 52 -7.12 7.59 5.13
C ILE A 52 -6.47 6.43 4.36
N VAL A 53 -7.10 5.98 3.27
CA VAL A 53 -6.56 4.92 2.41
C VAL A 53 -5.21 5.35 1.82
N LEU A 54 -5.11 6.57 1.30
CA LEU A 54 -3.87 7.09 0.73
C LEU A 54 -2.77 7.24 1.79
N GLY A 55 -3.10 7.77 2.98
CA GLY A 55 -2.16 7.90 4.09
C GLY A 55 -1.62 6.54 4.56
N THR A 56 -2.52 5.58 4.79
CA THR A 56 -2.15 4.22 5.21
C THR A 56 -1.29 3.53 4.15
N LEU A 57 -1.59 3.74 2.87
CA LEU A 57 -0.81 3.19 1.77
C LEU A 57 0.59 3.82 1.74
N ALA A 58 0.70 5.14 1.86
CA ALA A 58 1.97 5.86 1.87
C ALA A 58 2.88 5.38 3.02
N ASP A 59 2.33 5.22 4.22
CA ASP A 59 3.06 4.70 5.38
C ASP A 59 3.57 3.27 5.15
N SER A 60 2.71 2.42 4.58
CA SER A 60 3.05 1.04 4.23
C SER A 60 4.17 0.99 3.17
N GLN A 61 4.10 1.83 2.13
CA GLN A 61 5.14 1.93 1.09
C GLN A 61 6.47 2.42 1.66
N SER A 62 6.45 3.40 2.56
CA SER A 62 7.66 3.92 3.22
C SER A 62 8.38 2.83 4.01
N LYS A 63 7.63 2.07 4.83
CA LYS A 63 8.14 0.93 5.59
C LYS A 63 8.70 -0.16 4.66
N HIS A 64 7.98 -0.48 3.59
CA HIS A 64 8.41 -1.47 2.61
C HIS A 64 9.75 -1.07 1.95
N LYS A 65 9.88 0.18 1.49
CA LYS A 65 11.13 0.72 0.92
C LYS A 65 12.29 0.63 1.90
N ALA A 66 12.06 0.96 3.18
CA ALA A 66 13.09 0.87 4.21
C ALA A 66 13.55 -0.57 4.47
N ILE A 67 12.63 -1.54 4.46
CA ILE A 67 12.96 -2.96 4.62
C ILE A 67 13.77 -3.47 3.43
N LEU A 68 13.33 -3.19 2.19
CA LEU A 68 14.06 -3.60 0.98
C LEU A 68 15.47 -3.02 0.95
N ALA A 69 15.63 -1.75 1.32
CA ALA A 69 16.96 -1.12 1.41
C ALA A 69 17.87 -1.82 2.43
N LYS A 70 17.35 -2.24 3.59
CA LYS A 70 18.11 -3.01 4.59
C LYS A 70 18.51 -4.39 4.05
N LEU A 71 17.59 -5.10 3.42
CA LEU A 71 17.85 -6.44 2.86
C LEU A 71 18.89 -6.38 1.72
N ASN A 72 18.80 -5.40 0.82
CA ASN A 72 19.77 -5.21 -0.25
C ASN A 72 21.18 -4.89 0.28
N LYS A 73 21.30 -4.09 1.35
CA LYS A 73 22.60 -3.84 2.01
C LYS A 73 23.20 -5.10 2.62
N LEU A 74 22.37 -6.00 3.15
CA LEU A 74 22.83 -7.29 3.70
C LEU A 74 23.28 -8.23 2.58
N LYS A 75 22.60 -8.19 1.42
CA LYS A 75 22.99 -8.95 0.23
C LYS A 75 24.38 -8.54 -0.28
N THR A 76 24.69 -7.24 -0.33
CA THR A 76 25.99 -6.74 -0.83
C THR A 76 27.17 -6.94 0.12
N LYS A 77 26.90 -7.24 1.40
CA LYS A 77 27.94 -7.52 2.41
C LYS A 77 28.35 -8.99 2.48
N ARG A 78 27.60 -9.87 1.80
CA ARG A 78 27.92 -11.28 1.64
C ARG A 78 28.60 -11.49 0.29
#